data_AF-A0AAN8M6Z2-F1
#
_entry.id   AF-A0AAN8M6Z2-F1
#
_cell.length_a   1.000
_cell.length_b   1.000
_cell.length_c   1.000
_cell.angle_alpha   90.00
_cell.angle_beta   90.00
_cell.angle_gamma   90.00
#
_symmetry.space_group_name_H-M   'P 1'
#
loop_
_entity.id
_entity.type
_entity.pdbx_description
1 polymer ?
#
loop_
_entity_poly.entity_id
_entity_poly.type
_entity_poly.pdbx_seq_one_letter_code
_entity_poly.pdbx_strand_id
1 'polypeptide(L)'
;MTVNHPRSGAPCKISPRGASMIMRKVRDQLRTTRQDLVNDLKRAGTTVSKKTISNTLRRHGLKSCRARKVPLLKPAHVQARLKFANDHLDDPEEEWEKVMWSDETKIELFGLNSTRRVWRKKKDEYNPKNTIPTVKHGGGNIILWGCFSAKGTGRLHRIEGRMDGAMYREILANNLLPSVRALKMGRGWVFQHDNDPKHTARATKEWLCKKHLKVLEWPSQSPDLNPIENLWRELKVRIAQRQPRNLNDLEKTVTVISLTVVLLDAVEGKGVQMQRDVQCCMQYSHGKVRTKDVLRFEVQTEGPDCSIQAIILYTKKAVKCADPRDRRVKRLLRKLLQRQRTKAHRTMWLHPHGNLPVMSEDKKDVWDALHVE
;
A
#
# COMPACT_ATOMS: atom_id res chain seq x y z
N MET A 1 -21.98 -5.83 54.55
CA MET A 1 -21.65 -6.50 53.28
C MET A 1 -20.16 -6.33 53.03
N THR A 2 -19.38 -7.41 53.10
CA THR A 2 -17.95 -7.38 52.78
C THR A 2 -17.78 -7.33 51.26
N VAL A 3 -17.26 -6.22 50.74
CA VAL A 3 -17.00 -6.03 49.31
C VAL A 3 -15.75 -6.85 48.97
N ASN A 4 -15.92 -7.95 48.22
CA ASN A 4 -14.80 -8.71 47.68
C ASN A 4 -14.11 -7.91 46.58
N HIS A 5 -12.98 -7.27 46.90
CA HIS A 5 -12.10 -6.69 45.89
C HIS A 5 -11.44 -7.80 45.05
N PRO A 6 -11.12 -7.55 43.76
CA PRO A 6 -10.43 -8.53 42.93
C PRO A 6 -9.13 -8.96 43.60
N ARG A 7 -8.93 -10.28 43.74
CA ARG A 7 -7.65 -10.82 44.24
C ARG A 7 -6.53 -10.30 43.34
N SER A 8 -5.49 -9.71 43.93
CA SER A 8 -4.29 -9.31 43.20
C SER A 8 -3.72 -10.54 42.51
N GLY A 9 -3.76 -10.56 41.17
CA GLY A 9 -3.18 -11.66 40.40
C GLY A 9 -1.71 -11.87 40.73
N ALA A 10 -1.16 -13.02 40.32
CA ALA A 10 0.25 -13.34 40.55
C ALA A 10 1.17 -12.18 40.07
N PRO A 11 2.17 -11.76 40.88
CA PRO A 11 3.05 -10.67 40.52
C PRO A 11 3.72 -10.88 39.16
N CYS A 12 3.80 -9.82 38.35
CA CYS A 12 4.49 -9.90 37.07
C CYS A 12 5.98 -10.19 37.26
N LYS A 13 6.47 -11.28 36.68
CA LYS A 13 7.90 -11.64 36.70
C LYS A 13 8.83 -10.59 36.09
N ILE A 14 8.30 -9.72 35.22
CA ILE A 14 9.05 -8.61 34.62
C ILE A 14 8.68 -7.34 35.38
N SER A 15 9.67 -6.72 36.02
CA SER A 15 9.50 -5.45 36.72
C SER A 15 9.24 -4.30 35.73
N PRO A 16 8.70 -3.15 36.19
CA PRO A 16 8.52 -1.96 35.35
C PRO A 16 9.82 -1.50 34.67
N ARG A 17 10.96 -1.65 35.38
CA ARG A 17 12.31 -1.38 34.84
C ARG A 17 12.67 -2.36 33.72
N GLY A 18 12.41 -3.66 33.92
CA GLY A 18 12.64 -4.68 32.89
C GLY A 18 11.75 -4.48 31.66
N ALA A 19 10.49 -4.10 31.83
CA ALA A 19 9.59 -3.76 30.74
C ALA A 19 10.10 -2.54 29.96
N SER A 20 10.55 -1.49 30.65
CA SER A 20 11.13 -0.29 30.02
C SER A 20 12.39 -0.61 29.22
N MET A 21 13.25 -1.51 29.72
CA MET A 21 14.42 -1.99 28.99
C MET A 21 14.03 -2.71 27.69
N ILE A 22 13.02 -3.59 27.75
CA ILE A 22 12.48 -4.26 26.55
C ILE A 22 11.98 -3.22 25.55
N MET A 23 11.16 -2.25 25.98
CA MET A 23 10.57 -1.26 25.08
C MET A 23 11.62 -0.36 24.44
N ARG A 24 12.65 0.04 25.19
CA ARG A 24 13.77 0.81 24.64
C ARG A 24 14.50 0.00 23.58
N LYS A 25 14.88 -1.24 23.87
CA LYS A 25 15.62 -2.07 22.92
C LYS A 25 14.83 -2.35 21.64
N VAL A 26 13.53 -2.66 21.74
CA VAL A 26 12.70 -2.89 20.55
C VAL A 26 12.50 -1.61 19.73
N ARG A 27 12.45 -0.44 20.37
CA ARG A 27 12.37 0.85 19.67
C ARG A 27 13.65 1.15 18.90
N ASP A 28 14.80 0.92 19.52
CA ASP A 28 16.11 1.22 18.92
C ASP A 28 16.51 0.16 17.88
N GLN A 29 16.07 -1.09 18.08
CA GLN A 29 16.41 -2.25 17.26
C GLN A 29 15.15 -3.08 16.94
N LEU A 30 14.41 -2.68 15.90
CA LEU A 30 13.14 -3.32 15.51
C LEU A 30 13.26 -4.81 15.12
N ARG A 31 14.48 -5.30 14.86
CA ARG A 31 14.76 -6.70 14.50
C ARG A 31 15.15 -7.57 15.70
N THR A 32 15.18 -7.03 16.92
CA THR A 32 15.51 -7.79 18.12
C THR A 32 14.58 -9.00 18.28
N THR A 33 15.17 -10.18 18.48
CA THR A 33 14.40 -11.40 18.67
C THR A 33 13.90 -11.53 20.11
N ARG A 34 12.90 -12.39 20.30
CA ARG A 34 12.45 -12.76 21.65
C ARG A 34 13.57 -13.38 22.48
N GLN A 35 14.51 -14.09 21.85
CA GLN A 35 15.63 -14.72 22.54
C GLN A 35 16.62 -13.65 23.04
N ASP A 36 16.88 -12.62 22.24
CA ASP A 36 17.76 -11.52 22.64
C ASP A 36 17.22 -10.82 23.89
N LEU A 37 15.91 -10.56 23.92
CA LEU A 37 15.25 -9.95 25.08
C LEU A 37 15.28 -10.85 26.32
N VAL A 38 15.17 -12.17 26.15
CA VAL A 38 15.38 -13.13 27.26
C VAL A 38 16.80 -13.02 27.78
N ASN A 39 17.80 -12.98 26.89
CA ASN A 39 19.20 -12.90 27.26
C ASN A 39 19.54 -11.57 27.96
N ASP A 40 18.95 -10.46 27.52
CA ASP A 40 19.13 -9.15 28.16
C ASP A 40 18.55 -9.12 29.57
N LEU A 41 17.34 -9.65 29.76
CA LEU A 41 16.73 -9.73 31.07
C LEU A 41 17.50 -10.69 31.98
N LYS A 42 18.00 -11.81 31.45
CA LYS A 42 18.85 -12.74 32.20
C LYS A 42 20.12 -12.04 32.68
N ARG A 43 20.77 -11.23 31.84
CA ARG A 43 21.93 -10.40 32.22
C ARG A 43 21.58 -9.35 33.29
N ALA A 44 20.36 -8.85 33.29
CA ALA A 44 19.84 -7.94 34.32
C ALA A 44 19.31 -8.68 35.58
N GLY A 45 19.61 -9.98 35.74
CA GLY A 45 19.23 -10.77 36.91
C GLY A 45 17.79 -11.31 36.88
N THR A 46 17.07 -11.18 35.77
CA THR A 46 15.67 -11.64 35.64
C THR A 46 15.55 -12.79 34.62
N THR A 47 15.27 -13.99 35.10
CA THR A 47 15.05 -15.16 34.21
C THR A 47 13.59 -15.26 33.78
N VAL A 48 13.34 -15.19 32.48
CA VAL A 48 11.98 -15.28 31.90
C VAL A 48 11.94 -16.16 30.66
N SER A 49 10.75 -16.66 30.33
CA SER A 49 10.53 -17.40 29.09
C SER A 49 10.22 -16.48 27.91
N LYS A 50 10.39 -16.98 26.68
CA LYS A 50 9.94 -16.30 25.44
C LYS A 50 8.45 -15.95 25.45
N LYS A 51 7.64 -16.77 26.13
CA LYS A 51 6.19 -16.54 26.28
C LYS A 51 5.93 -15.29 27.12
N THR A 52 6.65 -15.13 28.23
CA THR A 52 6.55 -13.95 29.11
C THR A 52 6.96 -12.67 28.38
N ILE A 53 8.02 -12.71 27.57
CA ILE A 53 8.40 -11.59 26.67
C ILE A 53 7.26 -11.26 25.70
N SER A 54 6.69 -12.28 25.04
CA SER A 54 5.62 -12.09 24.06
C SER A 54 4.35 -11.49 24.67
N ASN A 55 4.00 -11.88 25.90
CA ASN A 55 2.85 -11.30 26.62
C ASN A 55 3.12 -9.85 27.02
N THR A 56 4.36 -9.52 27.37
CA THR A 56 4.75 -8.15 27.75
C THR A 56 4.75 -7.23 26.55
N LEU A 57 5.31 -7.66 25.41
CA LEU A 57 5.23 -6.91 24.15
C LEU A 57 3.78 -6.66 23.72
N ARG A 58 2.91 -7.68 23.79
CA ARG A 58 1.49 -7.54 23.45
C ARG A 58 0.74 -6.58 24.37
N ARG A 59 1.02 -6.60 25.67
CA ARG A 59 0.45 -5.63 26.63
C ARG A 59 0.82 -4.18 26.30
N HIS A 60 1.95 -3.97 25.62
CA HIS A 60 2.38 -2.67 25.11
C HIS A 60 2.02 -2.44 23.62
N GLY A 61 1.06 -3.18 23.07
CA GLY A 61 0.57 -3.01 21.71
C GLY A 61 1.51 -3.50 20.60
N LEU A 62 2.61 -4.17 20.95
CA LEU A 62 3.59 -4.65 19.98
C LEU A 62 3.27 -6.09 19.56
N LYS A 63 3.13 -6.29 18.26
CA LYS A 63 2.99 -7.59 17.61
C LYS A 63 4.18 -7.88 16.71
N SER A 64 4.59 -9.14 16.69
CA SER A 64 5.60 -9.62 15.73
C SER A 64 4.94 -9.76 14.38
N CYS A 65 5.36 -8.95 13.42
CA CYS A 65 4.91 -9.00 12.03
C CYS A 65 6.08 -9.37 11.11
N ARG A 66 5.77 -9.88 9.92
CA ARG A 66 6.76 -9.98 8.85
C ARG A 66 7.07 -8.55 8.39
N ALA A 67 8.36 -8.22 8.27
CA ALA A 67 8.77 -6.96 7.68
C ALA A 67 8.30 -6.90 6.21
N ARG A 68 7.72 -5.78 5.80
CA ARG A 68 7.37 -5.56 4.40
C ARG A 68 8.67 -5.45 3.59
N LYS A 69 8.76 -6.20 2.49
CA LYS A 69 9.83 -6.03 1.52
C LYS A 69 9.45 -4.84 0.65
N VAL A 70 10.30 -3.82 0.62
CA VAL A 70 10.14 -2.63 -0.22
C VAL A 70 11.41 -2.42 -1.03
N PRO A 71 11.33 -1.89 -2.26
CA PRO A 71 12.50 -1.53 -3.03
C PRO A 71 13.39 -0.55 -2.24
N LEU A 72 14.71 -0.71 -2.34
CA LEU A 72 15.63 0.25 -1.74
C LEU A 72 15.68 1.50 -2.62
N LEU A 73 14.96 2.54 -2.18
CA LEU A 73 14.88 3.81 -2.91
C LEU A 73 16.10 4.69 -2.63
N LYS A 74 16.69 5.25 -3.68
CA LYS A 74 17.67 6.34 -3.56
C LYS A 74 16.94 7.66 -3.24
N PRO A 75 17.61 8.66 -2.61
CA PRO A 75 17.00 9.96 -2.34
C PRO A 75 16.38 10.62 -3.58
N ALA A 76 17.00 10.48 -4.75
CA ALA A 76 16.48 10.96 -6.02
C ALA A 76 15.13 10.30 -6.41
N HIS A 77 14.99 8.99 -6.19
CA HIS A 77 13.72 8.28 -6.45
C HIS A 77 12.62 8.80 -5.52
N VAL A 78 12.95 9.03 -4.24
CA VAL A 78 12.00 9.60 -3.27
C VAL A 78 11.52 10.99 -3.69
N GLN A 79 12.44 11.85 -4.14
CA GLN A 79 12.09 13.19 -4.63
C GLN A 79 11.21 13.14 -5.88
N ALA A 80 11.54 12.30 -6.86
CA ALA A 80 10.74 12.15 -8.08
C ALA A 80 9.32 11.64 -7.77
N ARG A 81 9.21 10.65 -6.88
CA ARG A 81 7.90 10.13 -6.42
C ARG A 81 7.08 11.18 -5.70
N LEU A 82 7.71 11.96 -4.81
CA LEU A 82 7.04 13.06 -4.11
C LEU A 82 6.59 14.15 -5.08
N LYS A 83 7.42 14.51 -6.06
CA LYS A 83 7.02 15.47 -7.10
C LYS A 83 5.79 14.95 -7.84
N PHE A 84 5.85 13.74 -8.39
CA PHE A 84 4.72 13.13 -9.10
C PHE A 84 3.43 13.12 -8.25
N ALA A 85 3.53 12.67 -7.00
CA ALA A 85 2.39 12.61 -6.09
C ALA A 85 1.80 13.99 -5.77
N ASN A 86 2.64 15.04 -5.61
CA ASN A 86 2.15 16.40 -5.37
C ASN A 86 1.54 17.01 -6.64
N ASP A 87 2.16 16.78 -7.80
CA ASP A 87 1.72 17.34 -9.08
C ASP A 87 0.33 16.82 -9.48
N HIS A 88 -0.04 15.60 -9.06
CA HIS A 88 -1.30 14.95 -9.41
C HIS A 88 -2.22 14.71 -8.20
N LEU A 89 -1.96 15.34 -7.04
CA LEU A 89 -2.74 15.13 -5.82
C LEU A 89 -4.18 15.63 -5.96
N ASP A 90 -4.32 16.78 -6.61
CA ASP A 90 -5.58 17.50 -6.80
C ASP A 90 -6.20 17.21 -8.18
N ASP A 91 -5.64 16.26 -8.93
CA ASP A 91 -6.17 15.86 -10.23
C ASP A 91 -7.54 15.20 -10.05
N PRO A 92 -8.53 15.61 -10.86
CA PRO A 92 -9.88 15.07 -10.77
C PRO A 92 -9.92 13.64 -11.35
N GLU A 93 -10.93 12.87 -10.97
CA GLU A 93 -11.03 11.45 -11.32
C GLU A 93 -11.05 11.23 -12.85
N GLU A 94 -11.67 12.16 -13.59
CA GLU A 94 -11.81 12.11 -15.04
C GLU A 94 -10.46 12.19 -15.77
N GLU A 95 -9.41 12.78 -15.17
CA GLU A 95 -8.07 12.74 -15.75
C GLU A 95 -7.46 11.34 -15.64
N TRP A 96 -7.76 10.61 -14.56
CA TRP A 96 -7.26 9.26 -14.36
C TRP A 96 -8.02 8.21 -15.18
N GLU A 97 -9.30 8.45 -15.49
CA GLU A 97 -10.07 7.63 -16.42
C GLU A 97 -9.51 7.64 -17.85
N LYS A 98 -8.75 8.68 -18.21
CA LYS A 98 -8.08 8.83 -19.51
C LYS A 98 -6.76 8.07 -19.58
N VAL A 99 -6.26 7.51 -18.48
CA VAL A 99 -4.98 6.82 -18.46
C VAL A 99 -5.14 5.35 -18.89
N MET A 100 -4.28 4.94 -19.82
CA MET A 100 -4.07 3.55 -20.21
C MET A 100 -2.84 3.02 -19.49
N TRP A 101 -3.07 2.27 -18.42
CA TRP A 101 -2.04 1.62 -17.61
C TRP A 101 -1.48 0.42 -18.34
N SER A 102 -0.17 0.21 -18.25
CA SER A 102 0.45 -1.01 -18.80
C SER A 102 1.62 -1.45 -17.95
N ASP A 103 1.91 -2.74 -18.00
CA ASP A 103 3.07 -3.34 -17.34
C ASP A 103 3.31 -4.78 -17.84
N GLU A 104 4.48 -5.31 -17.51
CA GLU A 104 4.82 -6.73 -17.68
C GLU A 104 4.83 -7.49 -16.35
N THR A 105 4.19 -8.66 -16.32
CA THR A 105 4.28 -9.56 -15.18
C THR A 105 4.87 -10.91 -15.55
N LYS A 106 5.71 -11.43 -14.66
CA LYS A 106 6.17 -12.82 -14.67
C LYS A 106 5.25 -13.69 -13.81
N ILE A 107 4.78 -14.81 -14.35
CA ILE A 107 4.01 -15.82 -13.63
C ILE A 107 4.80 -17.12 -13.62
N GLU A 108 5.19 -17.54 -12.42
CA GLU A 108 5.96 -18.76 -12.22
C GLU A 108 5.03 -19.94 -11.94
N LEU A 109 5.27 -21.08 -12.60
CA LEU A 109 4.46 -22.30 -12.42
C LEU A 109 4.39 -22.75 -10.95
N PHE A 110 5.50 -22.59 -10.21
CA PHE A 110 5.63 -23.03 -8.81
C PHE A 110 5.86 -21.89 -7.81
N GLY A 111 5.85 -20.61 -8.23
CA GLY A 111 6.34 -19.50 -7.39
C GLY A 111 5.49 -19.20 -6.14
N LEU A 112 4.16 -19.35 -6.24
CA LEU A 112 3.23 -19.05 -5.14
C LEU A 112 3.09 -20.20 -4.12
N ASN A 113 3.53 -21.41 -4.46
CA ASN A 113 3.38 -22.60 -3.63
C ASN A 113 4.51 -22.80 -2.62
N SER A 114 5.57 -21.98 -2.65
CA SER A 114 6.75 -22.13 -1.78
C SER A 114 6.48 -22.00 -0.28
N THR A 115 5.31 -21.50 0.14
CA THR A 115 4.97 -21.29 1.57
C THR A 115 3.60 -21.84 2.00
N ARG A 116 3.07 -22.84 1.31
CA ARG A 116 1.84 -23.52 1.74
C ARG A 116 2.08 -24.32 3.02
N ARG A 117 1.19 -24.16 4.00
CA ARG A 117 1.22 -24.93 5.25
C ARG A 117 0.48 -26.24 5.03
N VAL A 118 1.08 -27.35 5.46
CA VAL A 118 0.48 -28.67 5.42
C VAL A 118 0.18 -29.12 6.85
N TRP A 119 -1.00 -29.71 7.06
CA TRP A 119 -1.34 -30.41 8.29
C TRP A 119 -0.90 -31.87 8.14
N ARG A 120 0.08 -32.32 8.92
CA ARG A 120 0.61 -33.69 8.88
C ARG A 120 0.88 -34.23 10.27
N LYS A 121 0.85 -35.57 10.43
CA LYS A 121 1.31 -36.21 11.66
C LYS A 121 2.84 -36.14 11.77
N LYS A 122 3.35 -36.27 13.00
CA LYS A 122 4.79 -36.36 13.27
C LYS A 122 5.36 -37.57 12.50
N LYS A 123 6.50 -37.40 11.82
CA LYS A 123 7.18 -38.37 10.93
C LYS A 123 6.64 -38.51 9.49
N ASP A 124 5.50 -37.93 9.13
CA ASP A 124 5.00 -37.97 7.72
C ASP A 124 5.64 -36.90 6.82
N GLU A 125 6.86 -36.50 7.12
CA GLU A 125 7.51 -35.31 6.53
C GLU A 125 7.79 -35.46 5.05
N TYR A 126 8.25 -36.65 4.69
CA TYR A 126 8.72 -37.00 3.35
C TYR A 126 7.66 -37.73 2.53
N ASN A 127 6.44 -37.89 3.05
CA ASN A 127 5.34 -38.42 2.27
C ASN A 127 5.08 -37.47 1.08
N PRO A 128 5.04 -37.95 -0.18
CA PRO A 128 4.78 -37.11 -1.35
C PRO A 128 3.49 -36.28 -1.26
N LYS A 129 2.49 -36.72 -0.49
CA LYS A 129 1.26 -35.95 -0.23
C LYS A 129 1.48 -34.75 0.69
N ASN A 130 2.57 -34.75 1.47
CA ASN A 130 2.93 -33.72 2.44
C ASN A 130 4.12 -32.85 1.98
N THR A 131 4.71 -33.18 0.84
CA THR A 131 5.77 -32.40 0.22
C THR A 131 5.22 -31.62 -0.97
N ILE A 132 5.81 -30.45 -1.23
CA ILE A 132 5.52 -29.67 -2.44
C ILE A 132 6.70 -29.94 -3.36
N PRO A 133 6.48 -30.55 -4.55
CA PRO A 133 7.56 -30.80 -5.48
C PRO A 133 8.27 -29.49 -5.83
N THR A 134 9.58 -29.46 -5.65
CA THR A 134 10.43 -28.34 -6.06
C THR A 134 11.34 -28.81 -7.18
N VAL A 135 11.39 -28.09 -8.29
CA VAL A 135 12.36 -28.35 -9.35
C VAL A 135 13.65 -27.59 -9.06
N LYS A 136 14.81 -28.25 -9.22
CA LYS A 136 16.13 -27.63 -8.95
C LYS A 136 16.34 -26.39 -9.79
N HIS A 137 15.84 -26.36 -11.03
CA HIS A 137 15.83 -25.20 -11.93
C HIS A 137 14.44 -25.07 -12.57
N GLY A 138 13.86 -23.87 -12.56
CA GLY A 138 12.81 -23.42 -13.47
C GLY A 138 11.68 -24.40 -13.80
N GLY A 139 10.57 -24.34 -13.06
CA GLY A 139 9.29 -24.92 -13.51
C GLY A 139 8.70 -24.22 -14.75
N GLY A 140 9.52 -23.44 -15.45
CA GLY A 140 9.10 -22.46 -16.42
C GLY A 140 8.40 -21.26 -15.78
N ASN A 141 8.30 -20.22 -16.58
CA ASN A 141 7.48 -19.07 -16.32
C ASN A 141 6.91 -18.60 -17.65
N ILE A 142 5.81 -17.88 -17.57
CA ILE A 142 5.32 -17.08 -18.67
C ILE A 142 5.50 -15.61 -18.30
N ILE A 143 5.82 -14.79 -19.29
CA ILE A 143 5.84 -13.34 -19.17
C ILE A 143 4.65 -12.82 -19.96
N LEU A 144 3.88 -11.95 -19.34
CA LEU A 144 2.69 -11.35 -19.94
C LEU A 144 2.87 -9.85 -19.96
N TRP A 145 2.55 -9.23 -21.08
CA TRP A 145 2.27 -7.80 -21.16
C TRP A 145 0.76 -7.59 -21.15
N GLY A 146 0.29 -6.60 -20.40
CA GLY A 146 -1.12 -6.22 -20.42
C GLY A 146 -1.31 -4.73 -20.23
N CYS A 147 -2.52 -4.30 -20.52
CA CYS A 147 -2.96 -2.94 -20.27
C CYS A 147 -4.41 -2.89 -19.79
N PHE A 148 -4.79 -1.82 -19.10
CA PHE A 148 -6.18 -1.57 -18.71
C PHE A 148 -6.42 -0.07 -18.48
N SER A 149 -7.69 0.34 -18.46
CA SER A 149 -8.11 1.66 -18.01
C SER A 149 -9.31 1.55 -17.09
N ALA A 150 -9.83 2.68 -16.59
CA ALA A 150 -11.08 2.71 -15.83
C ALA A 150 -12.27 2.08 -16.60
N LYS A 151 -12.19 2.03 -17.93
CA LYS A 151 -13.22 1.42 -18.79
C LYS A 151 -13.13 -0.10 -18.89
N GLY A 152 -12.12 -0.71 -18.29
CA GLY A 152 -11.91 -2.16 -18.27
C GLY A 152 -10.55 -2.57 -18.81
N THR A 153 -10.41 -3.88 -19.00
CA THR A 153 -9.16 -4.51 -19.40
C THR A 153 -8.91 -4.43 -20.90
N GLY A 154 -7.66 -4.15 -21.25
CA GLY A 154 -7.16 -4.24 -22.62
C GLY A 154 -6.72 -5.66 -22.97
N ARG A 155 -5.94 -5.76 -24.06
CA ARG A 155 -5.36 -7.02 -24.52
C ARG A 155 -4.27 -7.50 -23.57
N LEU A 156 -4.27 -8.81 -23.33
CA LEU A 156 -3.22 -9.54 -22.63
C LEU A 156 -2.39 -10.31 -23.66
N HIS A 157 -1.08 -10.10 -23.67
CA HIS A 157 -0.18 -10.66 -24.66
C HIS A 157 0.94 -11.46 -23.98
N ARG A 158 1.16 -12.69 -24.43
CA ARG A 158 2.29 -13.51 -23.97
C ARG A 158 3.56 -13.09 -24.69
N ILE A 159 4.58 -12.76 -23.91
CA ILE A 159 5.92 -12.46 -24.41
C ILE A 159 6.71 -13.77 -24.53
N GLU A 160 7.24 -14.02 -25.72
CA GLU A 160 8.12 -15.16 -25.99
C GLU A 160 9.59 -14.72 -25.93
N GLY A 161 10.37 -15.37 -25.05
CA GLY A 161 11.78 -15.06 -24.88
C GLY A 161 12.04 -13.75 -24.11
N ARG A 162 13.20 -13.14 -24.38
CA ARG A 162 13.61 -11.88 -23.74
C ARG A 162 13.13 -10.71 -24.59
N MET A 163 12.26 -9.88 -24.03
CA MET A 163 11.79 -8.68 -24.71
C MET A 163 12.90 -7.66 -24.89
N ASP A 164 13.11 -7.23 -26.14
CA ASP A 164 13.93 -6.08 -26.49
C ASP A 164 13.07 -4.86 -26.87
N GLY A 165 13.72 -3.75 -27.24
CA GLY A 165 13.00 -2.53 -27.61
C GLY A 165 12.20 -2.66 -28.92
N ALA A 166 12.59 -3.54 -29.85
CA ALA A 166 11.87 -3.73 -31.10
C ALA A 166 10.58 -4.52 -30.89
N MET A 167 10.69 -5.65 -30.18
CA MET A 167 9.57 -6.46 -29.73
C MET A 167 8.59 -5.62 -28.89
N TYR A 168 9.10 -4.76 -27.99
CA TYR A 168 8.24 -3.87 -27.21
C TYR A 168 7.39 -2.94 -28.10
N ARG A 169 8.00 -2.28 -29.09
CA ARG A 169 7.25 -1.41 -30.03
C ARG A 169 6.20 -2.19 -30.84
N GLU A 170 6.51 -3.43 -31.23
CA GLU A 170 5.57 -4.32 -31.90
C GLU A 170 4.40 -4.68 -30.98
N ILE A 171 4.67 -5.02 -29.71
CA ILE A 171 3.63 -5.28 -28.72
C ILE A 171 2.72 -4.07 -28.56
N LEU A 172 3.26 -2.85 -28.47
CA LEU A 172 2.44 -1.64 -28.41
C LEU A 172 1.59 -1.45 -29.68
N ALA A 173 2.16 -1.67 -30.86
CA ALA A 173 1.43 -1.56 -32.12
C ALA A 173 0.24 -2.55 -32.20
N ASN A 174 0.49 -3.81 -31.83
CA ASN A 174 -0.43 -4.92 -32.01
C ASN A 174 -1.42 -5.08 -30.86
N ASN A 175 -1.12 -4.52 -29.67
CA ASN A 175 -1.94 -4.73 -28.47
C ASN A 175 -2.44 -3.42 -27.85
N LEU A 176 -1.61 -2.40 -27.65
CA LEU A 176 -2.03 -1.14 -27.01
C LEU A 176 -3.07 -0.38 -27.86
N LEU A 177 -2.74 -0.07 -29.12
CA LEU A 177 -3.61 0.72 -29.98
C LEU A 177 -4.97 0.04 -30.27
N PRO A 178 -5.02 -1.29 -30.50
CA PRO A 178 -6.30 -1.98 -30.57
C PRO A 178 -7.08 -1.97 -29.25
N SER A 179 -6.42 -2.03 -28.10
CA SER A 179 -7.10 -1.98 -26.78
C SER A 179 -7.76 -0.62 -26.54
N VAL A 180 -7.06 0.47 -26.86
CA VAL A 180 -7.59 1.84 -26.78
C VAL A 180 -8.86 1.99 -27.63
N ARG A 181 -8.86 1.42 -28.85
CA ARG A 181 -10.03 1.42 -29.74
C ARG A 181 -11.18 0.56 -29.20
N ALA A 182 -10.88 -0.65 -28.73
CA ALA A 182 -11.88 -1.56 -28.19
C ALA A 182 -12.58 -0.99 -26.94
N LEU A 183 -11.81 -0.33 -26.06
CA LEU A 183 -12.32 0.32 -24.85
C LEU A 183 -12.98 1.68 -25.13
N LYS A 184 -13.03 2.13 -26.39
CA LYS A 184 -13.60 3.43 -26.80
C LYS A 184 -13.07 4.58 -25.92
N MET A 185 -11.74 4.61 -25.74
CA MET A 185 -11.07 5.68 -25.00
C MET A 185 -11.35 7.04 -25.66
N GLY A 186 -11.58 8.07 -24.83
CA GLY A 186 -11.82 9.42 -25.31
C GLY A 186 -10.59 10.05 -25.97
N ARG A 187 -10.78 11.22 -26.59
CA ARG A 187 -9.65 12.03 -27.06
C ARG A 187 -8.78 12.47 -25.88
N GLY A 188 -7.48 12.60 -26.12
CA GLY A 188 -6.53 13.06 -25.09
C GLY A 188 -6.15 11.99 -24.06
N TRP A 189 -6.42 10.71 -24.33
CA TRP A 189 -5.94 9.63 -23.47
C TRP A 189 -4.40 9.65 -23.34
N VAL A 190 -3.92 9.17 -22.19
CA VAL A 190 -2.50 9.18 -21.83
C VAL A 190 -2.04 7.75 -21.63
N PHE A 191 -0.86 7.42 -22.18
CA PHE A 191 -0.23 6.13 -22.01
C PHE A 191 0.69 6.14 -20.79
N GLN A 192 0.54 5.15 -19.90
CA GLN A 192 1.48 4.92 -18.82
C GLN A 192 2.29 3.64 -19.07
N HIS A 193 3.61 3.78 -18.92
CA HIS A 193 4.58 2.67 -18.82
C HIS A 193 5.71 3.06 -17.86
N ASP A 194 6.50 2.08 -17.42
CA ASP A 194 7.61 2.34 -16.52
C ASP A 194 8.88 2.88 -17.25
N ASN A 195 9.91 3.20 -16.47
CA ASN A 195 11.17 3.74 -16.98
C ASN A 195 12.21 2.66 -17.31
N ASP A 196 11.79 1.45 -17.69
CA ASP A 196 12.73 0.42 -18.16
C ASP A 196 13.59 1.00 -19.32
N PRO A 197 14.90 0.70 -19.38
CA PRO A 197 15.77 1.11 -20.49
C PRO A 197 15.18 0.88 -21.88
N LYS A 198 14.42 -0.20 -22.10
CA LYS A 198 13.78 -0.50 -23.39
C LYS A 198 12.62 0.45 -23.73
N HIS A 199 11.93 0.98 -22.72
CA HIS A 199 10.83 1.94 -22.84
C HIS A 199 11.36 3.35 -23.09
N THR A 200 12.48 3.68 -22.44
CA THR A 200 13.11 5.02 -22.50
C THR A 200 14.16 5.17 -23.61
N ALA A 201 14.47 4.08 -24.33
CA ALA A 201 15.36 4.08 -25.48
C ALA A 201 14.91 5.09 -26.55
N ARG A 202 15.89 5.71 -27.23
CA ARG A 202 15.65 6.74 -28.26
C ARG A 202 14.65 6.27 -29.33
N ALA A 203 14.86 5.07 -29.88
CA ALA A 203 13.98 4.49 -30.89
C ALA A 203 12.53 4.29 -30.40
N THR A 204 12.34 3.96 -29.11
CA THR A 204 11.01 3.82 -28.52
C THR A 204 10.34 5.17 -28.34
N LYS A 205 11.07 6.19 -27.87
CA LYS A 205 10.56 7.58 -27.76
C LYS A 205 10.17 8.16 -29.11
N GLU A 206 11.01 7.98 -30.13
CA GLU A 206 10.72 8.41 -31.51
C GLU A 206 9.47 7.71 -32.06
N TRP A 207 9.31 6.41 -31.81
CA TRP A 207 8.12 5.67 -32.23
C TRP A 207 6.85 6.18 -31.54
N LEU A 208 6.89 6.42 -30.22
CA LEU A 208 5.77 6.98 -29.46
C LEU A 208 5.38 8.36 -29.99
N CYS A 209 6.36 9.20 -30.30
CA CYS A 209 6.14 10.52 -30.92
C CYS A 209 5.51 10.40 -32.31
N LYS A 210 6.01 9.49 -33.16
CA LYS A 210 5.47 9.23 -34.50
C LYS A 210 4.02 8.70 -34.45
N LYS A 211 3.65 8.00 -33.39
CA LYS A 211 2.29 7.53 -33.14
C LYS A 211 1.40 8.54 -32.41
N HIS A 212 1.93 9.74 -32.14
CA HIS A 212 1.24 10.81 -31.41
C HIS A 212 0.72 10.36 -30.02
N LEU A 213 1.49 9.52 -29.33
CA LEU A 213 1.13 9.01 -28.02
C LEU A 213 1.64 9.95 -26.92
N LYS A 214 0.73 10.49 -26.11
CA LYS A 214 1.07 11.24 -24.90
C LYS A 214 1.44 10.25 -23.80
N VAL A 215 2.64 10.37 -23.24
CA VAL A 215 3.14 9.50 -22.17
C VAL A 215 3.02 10.21 -20.82
N LEU A 216 2.54 9.51 -19.80
CA LEU A 216 2.49 10.00 -18.42
C LEU A 216 3.91 10.06 -17.84
N GLU A 217 4.28 11.16 -17.19
CA GLU A 217 5.54 11.24 -16.44
C GLU A 217 5.50 10.20 -15.31
N TRP A 218 6.48 9.30 -15.26
CA TRP A 218 6.47 8.22 -14.27
C TRP A 218 7.71 8.22 -13.39
N PRO A 219 7.58 8.13 -12.06
CA PRO A 219 8.73 8.02 -11.18
C PRO A 219 9.29 6.58 -11.16
N SER A 220 10.61 6.43 -11.34
CA SER A 220 11.28 5.12 -11.31
C SER A 220 11.06 4.35 -10.01
N GLN A 221 11.04 3.01 -10.09
CA GLN A 221 10.83 2.10 -8.96
C GLN A 221 9.52 2.36 -8.19
N SER A 222 8.43 2.56 -8.92
CA SER A 222 7.12 2.87 -8.32
C SER A 222 6.01 1.91 -8.75
N PRO A 223 6.18 0.59 -8.55
CA PRO A 223 5.12 -0.37 -8.85
C PRO A 223 3.87 -0.12 -8.00
N ASP A 224 4.04 0.39 -6.78
CA ASP A 224 2.95 0.73 -5.87
C ASP A 224 2.07 1.91 -6.33
N LEU A 225 2.53 2.70 -7.30
CA LEU A 225 1.71 3.72 -7.95
C LEU A 225 0.95 3.18 -9.16
N ASN A 226 1.33 2.02 -9.71
CA ASN A 226 0.71 1.46 -10.91
C ASN A 226 -0.43 0.51 -10.50
N PRO A 227 -1.71 0.88 -10.72
CA PRO A 227 -2.84 0.07 -10.29
C PRO A 227 -2.93 -1.29 -11.01
N ILE A 228 -2.22 -1.49 -12.13
CA ILE A 228 -2.18 -2.79 -12.82
C ILE A 228 -1.55 -3.88 -11.95
N GLU A 229 -0.70 -3.52 -10.98
CA GLU A 229 -0.10 -4.47 -10.04
C GLU A 229 -1.16 -5.14 -9.15
N ASN A 230 -2.26 -4.45 -8.87
CA ASN A 230 -3.42 -5.03 -8.17
C ASN A 230 -4.11 -6.08 -9.05
N LEU A 231 -4.27 -5.82 -10.35
CA LEU A 231 -4.80 -6.79 -11.31
C LEU A 231 -3.88 -8.00 -11.46
N TRP A 232 -2.57 -7.78 -11.53
CA TRP A 232 -1.58 -8.86 -11.55
C TRP A 232 -1.63 -9.73 -10.31
N ARG A 233 -1.79 -9.12 -9.14
CA ARG A 233 -1.96 -9.86 -7.89
C ARG A 233 -3.22 -10.74 -7.95
N GLU A 234 -4.35 -10.20 -8.38
CA GLU A 234 -5.60 -10.95 -8.45
C GLU A 234 -5.53 -12.11 -9.46
N LEU A 235 -4.98 -11.85 -10.65
CA LEU A 235 -4.72 -12.87 -11.66
C LEU A 235 -3.85 -14.00 -11.10
N LYS A 236 -2.73 -13.66 -10.44
CA LYS A 236 -1.82 -14.62 -9.80
C LYS A 236 -2.52 -15.45 -8.71
N VAL A 237 -3.37 -14.84 -7.89
CA VAL A 237 -4.15 -15.54 -6.85
C VAL A 237 -5.10 -16.57 -7.48
N ARG A 238 -5.85 -16.16 -8.50
CA ARG A 238 -6.81 -17.06 -9.19
C ARG A 238 -6.10 -18.20 -9.92
N ILE A 239 -4.95 -17.93 -10.57
CA ILE A 239 -4.12 -18.96 -11.20
C ILE A 239 -3.63 -19.97 -10.15
N ALA A 240 -3.15 -19.49 -9.00
CA ALA A 240 -2.67 -20.36 -7.94
C ALA A 240 -3.78 -21.26 -7.36
N GLN A 241 -5.03 -20.80 -7.34
CA GLN A 241 -6.17 -21.63 -6.91
C GLN A 241 -6.44 -22.78 -7.87
N ARG A 242 -6.22 -22.60 -9.18
CA ARG A 242 -6.38 -23.64 -10.21
C ARG A 242 -5.26 -24.67 -10.23
N GLN A 243 -4.10 -24.35 -9.65
CA GLN A 243 -2.95 -25.24 -9.50
C GLN A 243 -2.46 -25.85 -10.82
N PRO A 244 -2.03 -25.01 -11.79
CA PRO A 244 -1.53 -25.51 -13.05
C PRO A 244 -0.30 -26.40 -12.85
N ARG A 245 -0.24 -27.52 -13.59
CA ARG A 245 0.79 -28.55 -13.42
C ARG A 245 1.97 -28.45 -14.39
N ASN A 246 1.77 -27.77 -15.52
CA ASN A 246 2.78 -27.55 -16.55
C ASN A 246 2.53 -26.21 -17.27
N LEU A 247 3.43 -25.81 -18.16
CA LEU A 247 3.34 -24.52 -18.85
C LEU A 247 2.11 -24.38 -19.77
N ASN A 248 1.70 -25.45 -20.45
CA ASN A 248 0.52 -25.44 -21.31
C ASN A 248 -0.77 -25.28 -20.47
N ASP A 249 -0.84 -25.97 -19.34
CA ASP A 249 -1.93 -25.85 -18.37
C ASP A 249 -1.97 -24.45 -17.74
N LEU A 250 -0.80 -23.87 -17.43
CA LEU A 250 -0.68 -22.50 -16.96
C LEU A 250 -1.19 -21.50 -17.99
N GLU A 251 -0.82 -21.66 -19.26
CA GLU A 251 -1.26 -20.80 -20.36
C GLU A 251 -2.78 -20.88 -20.57
N LYS A 252 -3.34 -22.09 -20.62
CA LYS A 252 -4.80 -22.27 -20.68
C LYS A 252 -5.52 -21.64 -19.50
N THR A 253 -4.97 -21.84 -18.30
CA THR A 253 -5.52 -21.28 -17.06
C THR A 253 -5.51 -19.75 -17.11
N VAL A 254 -4.43 -19.13 -17.58
CA VAL A 254 -4.32 -17.68 -17.76
C VAL A 254 -5.38 -17.20 -18.75
N THR A 255 -5.52 -17.85 -19.91
CA THR A 255 -6.52 -17.47 -20.91
C THR A 255 -7.95 -17.52 -20.35
N VAL A 256 -8.32 -18.62 -19.68
CA VAL A 256 -9.65 -18.78 -19.07
C VAL A 256 -9.92 -17.76 -17.96
N ILE A 257 -8.93 -17.54 -17.08
CA ILE A 257 -9.07 -16.59 -15.99
C ILE A 257 -9.12 -15.17 -16.51
N SER A 258 -8.33 -14.83 -17.53
CA SER A 258 -8.32 -13.49 -18.10
C SER A 258 -9.68 -13.14 -18.70
N LEU A 259 -10.31 -14.08 -19.41
CA LEU A 259 -11.67 -13.91 -19.93
C LEU A 259 -12.72 -13.69 -18.80
N THR A 260 -12.54 -14.32 -17.64
CA THR A 260 -13.46 -14.16 -16.49
C THR A 260 -13.16 -12.93 -15.64
N VAL A 261 -11.90 -12.50 -15.51
CA VAL A 261 -11.50 -11.23 -14.85
C VAL A 261 -12.01 -10.03 -15.65
N VAL A 262 -11.89 -10.05 -16.99
CA VAL A 262 -12.48 -9.04 -17.89
C VAL A 262 -13.98 -8.88 -17.62
N LEU A 263 -14.69 -10.00 -17.44
CA LEU A 263 -16.13 -10.02 -17.16
C LEU A 263 -16.50 -9.46 -15.79
N LEU A 264 -15.66 -9.68 -14.76
CA LEU A 264 -15.91 -9.16 -13.40
C LEU A 264 -15.53 -7.68 -13.25
N ASP A 265 -14.44 -7.23 -13.87
CA ASP A 265 -14.03 -5.82 -13.83
C ASP A 265 -14.99 -4.93 -14.64
N ALA A 266 -15.61 -5.46 -15.71
CA ALA A 266 -16.68 -4.78 -16.46
C ALA A 266 -17.98 -4.62 -15.65
N VAL A 267 -18.19 -5.43 -14.62
CA VAL A 267 -19.39 -5.39 -13.75
C VAL A 267 -19.16 -4.54 -12.50
N GLU A 268 -17.93 -4.44 -11.99
CA GLU A 268 -17.65 -3.78 -10.70
C GLU A 268 -17.00 -2.38 -10.77
N GLY A 269 -16.76 -1.80 -11.96
CA GLY A 269 -16.39 -0.38 -12.08
C GLY A 269 -15.17 0.05 -11.24
N LYS A 270 -14.10 -0.74 -11.22
CA LYS A 270 -12.92 -0.52 -10.34
C LYS A 270 -11.92 0.50 -10.87
N GLY A 271 -12.39 1.64 -11.39
CA GLY A 271 -11.53 2.73 -11.87
C GLY A 271 -10.90 3.62 -10.76
N VAL A 272 -11.39 3.53 -9.53
CA VAL A 272 -11.23 4.56 -8.48
C VAL A 272 -10.06 4.30 -7.50
N GLN A 273 -9.13 3.41 -7.81
CA GLN A 273 -8.11 2.99 -6.82
C GLN A 273 -6.97 4.01 -6.64
N MET A 274 -6.72 4.91 -7.60
CA MET A 274 -5.46 5.65 -7.60
C MET A 274 -5.40 6.89 -6.70
N GLN A 275 -6.47 7.67 -6.54
CA GLN A 275 -6.50 8.76 -5.55
C GLN A 275 -6.19 8.21 -4.13
N ARG A 276 -6.53 6.94 -3.87
CA ARG A 276 -6.37 6.27 -2.58
C ARG A 276 -4.94 5.78 -2.34
N ASP A 277 -4.24 5.34 -3.39
CA ASP A 277 -2.86 4.85 -3.31
C ASP A 277 -1.82 5.98 -3.26
N VAL A 278 -2.08 7.13 -3.90
CA VAL A 278 -1.26 8.36 -3.77
C VAL A 278 -1.27 8.87 -2.33
N GLN A 279 -2.39 8.75 -1.63
CA GLN A 279 -2.53 9.16 -0.23
C GLN A 279 -1.71 8.26 0.72
N CYS A 280 -1.57 6.97 0.39
CA CYS A 280 -0.74 6.01 1.13
C CYS A 280 0.77 6.16 0.82
N CYS A 281 1.13 6.67 -0.36
CA CYS A 281 2.51 6.92 -0.79
C CYS A 281 3.21 8.06 -0.02
N MET A 282 2.47 8.89 0.70
CA MET A 282 3.02 9.90 1.62
C MET A 282 3.43 9.29 2.97
N GLN A 283 4.30 8.26 2.96
CA GLN A 283 4.91 7.78 4.21
C GLN A 283 5.80 8.89 4.79
N TYR A 284 5.23 9.56 5.79
CA TYR A 284 5.69 10.69 6.60
C TYR A 284 6.75 11.58 5.97
N SER A 285 6.32 12.77 5.58
CA SER A 285 7.24 13.85 5.22
C SER A 285 8.21 14.13 6.37
N HIS A 286 9.50 13.86 6.16
CA HIS A 286 10.53 14.19 7.14
C HIS A 286 10.81 15.69 7.11
N GLY A 287 10.35 16.42 8.12
CA GLY A 287 10.64 17.84 8.25
C GLY A 287 9.84 18.53 9.36
N LYS A 288 10.42 19.56 9.96
CA LYS A 288 9.74 20.37 10.98
C LYS A 288 8.64 21.20 10.32
N VAL A 289 7.38 21.02 10.72
CA VAL A 289 6.26 21.88 10.30
C VAL A 289 6.02 22.93 11.37
N ARG A 290 6.06 24.21 11.01
CA ARG A 290 5.77 25.31 11.94
C ARG A 290 4.27 25.56 11.97
N THR A 291 3.70 25.75 13.16
CA THR A 291 2.26 25.94 13.38
C THR A 291 1.67 27.10 12.56
N LYS A 292 2.44 28.17 12.36
CA LYS A 292 2.02 29.34 11.57
C LYS A 292 1.82 29.05 10.08
N ASP A 293 2.51 28.03 9.56
CA ASP A 293 2.48 27.69 8.14
C ASP A 293 1.31 26.75 7.80
N VAL A 294 0.67 26.15 8.82
CA VAL A 294 -0.46 25.22 8.66
C VAL A 294 -1.76 26.02 8.55
N LEU A 295 -2.46 25.84 7.44
CA LEU A 295 -3.76 26.43 7.14
C LEU A 295 -4.89 25.58 7.72
N ARG A 296 -4.91 24.29 7.35
CA ARG A 296 -5.89 23.26 7.74
C ARG A 296 -5.16 21.95 8.06
N PHE A 297 -5.79 21.09 8.83
CA PHE A 297 -5.31 19.72 9.03
C PHE A 297 -6.48 18.74 9.06
N GLU A 298 -6.20 17.49 8.73
CA GLU A 298 -7.14 16.37 8.76
C GLU A 298 -6.50 15.15 9.42
N VAL A 299 -7.32 14.32 10.04
CA VAL A 299 -6.90 13.06 10.64
C VAL A 299 -7.42 11.93 9.77
N GLN A 300 -6.50 11.19 9.17
CA GLN A 300 -6.83 9.95 8.46
C GLN A 300 -6.84 8.81 9.48
N THR A 301 -7.99 8.18 9.65
CA THR A 301 -8.18 7.02 10.53
C THR A 301 -7.90 5.71 9.79
N GLU A 302 -7.52 4.67 10.51
CA GLU A 302 -7.31 3.34 9.94
C GLU A 302 -8.62 2.81 9.34
N GLY A 303 -8.57 2.37 8.08
CA GLY A 303 -9.69 1.76 7.36
C GLY A 303 -9.28 0.43 6.72
N PRO A 304 -10.23 -0.35 6.16
CA PRO A 304 -9.93 -1.60 5.47
C PRO A 304 -8.91 -1.43 4.33
N ASP A 305 -8.83 -0.21 3.76
CA ASP A 305 -8.03 0.11 2.56
C ASP A 305 -6.76 0.94 2.85
N CYS A 306 -6.52 1.36 4.09
CA CYS A 306 -5.27 2.02 4.49
C CYS A 306 -4.95 1.70 5.95
N SER A 307 -3.86 0.96 6.18
CA SER A 307 -3.46 0.50 7.53
C SER A 307 -2.62 1.51 8.32
N ILE A 308 -2.59 2.78 7.91
CA ILE A 308 -1.76 3.82 8.53
C ILE A 308 -2.65 4.96 8.99
N GLN A 309 -2.63 5.25 10.29
CA GLN A 309 -3.19 6.48 10.83
C GLN A 309 -2.22 7.63 10.51
N ALA A 310 -2.70 8.72 9.90
CA ALA A 310 -1.87 9.86 9.51
C ALA A 310 -2.53 11.20 9.86
N ILE A 311 -1.72 12.21 10.15
CA ILE A 311 -2.17 13.61 10.22
C ILE A 311 -1.75 14.29 8.91
N ILE A 312 -2.72 14.79 8.15
CA ILE A 312 -2.50 15.54 6.93
C ILE A 312 -2.47 17.02 7.29
N LEU A 313 -1.36 17.70 7.02
CA LEU A 313 -1.14 19.12 7.29
C LEU A 313 -1.10 19.89 5.97
N TYR A 314 -2.12 20.69 5.71
CA TYR A 314 -2.18 21.60 4.57
C TYR A 314 -1.43 22.88 4.93
N THR A 315 -0.29 23.13 4.29
CA THR A 315 0.47 24.37 4.46
C THR A 315 0.37 25.24 3.22
N LYS A 316 0.76 26.52 3.32
CA LYS A 316 0.78 27.43 2.16
C LYS A 316 1.65 26.95 0.98
N LYS A 317 2.60 26.03 1.21
CA LYS A 317 3.61 25.63 0.22
C LYS A 317 3.56 24.14 -0.18
N ALA A 318 2.89 23.30 0.61
CA ALA A 318 2.85 21.86 0.40
C ALA A 318 1.82 21.19 1.33
N VAL A 319 1.37 19.99 0.96
CA VAL A 319 0.70 19.05 1.85
C VAL A 319 1.76 18.17 2.54
N LYS A 320 1.60 17.96 3.84
CA LYS A 320 2.55 17.16 4.64
C LYS A 320 1.82 16.12 5.47
N CYS A 321 2.10 14.85 5.20
CA CYS A 321 1.68 13.74 6.07
C CYS A 321 2.65 13.57 7.23
N ALA A 322 2.11 13.36 8.42
CA ALA A 322 2.86 13.28 9.67
C ALA A 322 2.35 12.14 10.57
N ASP A 323 3.26 11.46 11.28
CA ASP A 323 2.90 10.34 12.16
C ASP A 323 2.16 10.86 13.39
N PRO A 324 0.90 10.45 13.64
CA PRO A 324 0.15 10.85 14.83
C PRO A 324 0.82 10.38 16.13
N ARG A 325 1.75 9.42 16.06
CA ARG A 325 2.52 8.92 17.20
C ARG A 325 3.77 9.76 17.49
N ASP A 326 4.22 10.61 16.56
CA ASP A 326 5.38 11.49 16.76
C ASP A 326 5.08 12.58 17.81
N ARG A 327 5.96 12.72 18.81
CA ARG A 327 5.82 13.70 19.91
C ARG A 327 5.74 15.15 19.42
N ARG A 328 6.47 15.51 18.37
CA ARG A 328 6.47 16.85 17.77
C ARG A 328 5.15 17.12 17.06
N VAL A 329 4.61 16.12 16.37
CA VAL A 329 3.31 16.18 15.67
C VAL A 329 2.18 16.31 16.67
N LYS A 330 2.19 15.53 17.76
CA LYS A 330 1.22 15.68 18.87
C LYS A 330 1.25 17.08 19.47
N ARG A 331 2.45 17.66 19.67
CA ARG A 331 2.60 19.02 20.21
C ARG A 331 2.11 20.08 19.24
N LEU A 332 2.32 19.89 17.94
CA LEU A 332 1.79 20.75 16.87
C LEU A 332 0.26 20.69 16.83
N LEU A 333 -0.32 19.50 16.86
CA LEU A 333 -1.76 19.28 16.79
C LEU A 333 -2.50 19.96 17.96
N ARG A 334 -1.96 19.84 19.19
CA ARG A 334 -2.50 20.57 20.36
C ARG A 334 -2.56 22.08 20.14
N LYS A 335 -1.51 22.66 19.54
CA LYS A 335 -1.47 24.11 19.23
C LYS A 335 -2.48 24.49 18.14
N LEU A 336 -2.68 23.65 17.13
CA LEU A 336 -3.64 23.89 16.05
C LEU A 336 -5.09 23.78 16.55
N LEU A 337 -5.38 22.80 17.38
CA LEU A 337 -6.69 22.64 18.04
C LEU A 337 -6.98 23.83 18.96
N GLN A 338 -5.99 24.29 19.74
CA GLN A 338 -6.16 25.51 20.55
C GLN A 338 -6.46 26.73 19.68
N ARG A 339 -5.76 26.88 18.54
CA ARG A 339 -6.00 27.96 17.58
C ARG A 339 -7.42 27.92 17.00
N GLN A 340 -7.92 26.73 16.67
CA GLN A 340 -9.30 26.55 16.18
C GLN A 340 -10.32 26.91 17.25
N ARG A 341 -10.13 26.48 18.51
CA ARG A 341 -11.00 26.87 19.63
C ARG A 341 -11.03 28.38 19.85
N THR A 342 -9.87 29.05 19.82
CA THR A 342 -9.82 30.52 19.93
C THR A 342 -10.44 31.26 18.74
N LYS A 343 -10.35 30.68 17.53
CA LYS A 343 -11.05 31.23 16.35
C LYS A 343 -12.55 31.07 16.48
N ALA A 344 -13.04 29.87 16.81
CA ALA A 344 -14.46 29.59 17.02
C ALA A 344 -15.06 30.46 18.14
N HIS A 345 -14.31 30.67 19.23
CA HIS A 345 -14.70 31.61 20.28
C HIS A 345 -14.82 33.03 19.72
N ARG A 346 -13.81 33.54 18.98
CA ARG A 346 -13.89 34.86 18.32
C ARG A 346 -15.07 35.01 17.36
N THR A 347 -15.44 33.97 16.61
CA THR A 347 -16.62 34.00 15.71
C THR A 347 -17.93 33.99 16.49
N MET A 348 -17.97 33.36 17.67
CA MET A 348 -19.14 33.32 18.55
C MET A 348 -19.43 34.67 19.23
N TRP A 349 -18.42 35.53 19.39
CA TRP A 349 -18.57 36.89 19.97
C TRP A 349 -18.85 37.99 18.93
N LEU A 350 -19.03 37.64 17.65
CA LEU A 350 -19.42 38.55 16.58
C LEU A 350 -20.78 38.10 16.02
N HIS A 351 -21.86 38.49 16.69
CA HIS A 351 -23.20 38.46 16.09
C HIS A 351 -23.39 39.68 15.18
N PRO A 352 -23.94 39.49 13.98
CA PRO A 352 -24.80 40.48 13.35
C PRO A 352 -26.27 40.04 13.49
N HIS A 353 -27.13 41.00 13.85
CA HIS A 353 -28.58 40.91 13.80
C HIS A 353 -29.11 40.48 12.40
N GLY A 354 -30.22 39.73 12.38
CA GLY A 354 -31.19 39.75 11.26
C GLY A 354 -31.57 38.42 10.59
N ASN A 355 -32.65 37.81 11.08
CA ASN A 355 -33.75 37.05 10.41
C ASN A 355 -33.49 35.99 9.28
N LEU A 356 -33.63 34.69 9.68
CA LEU A 356 -34.44 33.53 9.15
C LEU A 356 -34.59 33.23 7.63
N PRO A 357 -34.93 31.97 7.19
CA PRO A 357 -35.18 30.73 7.96
C PRO A 357 -34.45 29.43 7.51
N VAL A 358 -34.63 28.44 8.40
CA VAL A 358 -34.22 27.03 8.53
C VAL A 358 -34.49 26.09 7.33
N MET A 359 -33.58 25.11 7.12
CA MET A 359 -33.78 23.65 6.93
C MET A 359 -32.43 23.00 6.50
N SER A 360 -31.92 21.86 6.97
CA SER A 360 -32.29 20.86 7.96
C SER A 360 -31.00 20.12 8.39
N GLU A 361 -30.96 19.64 9.63
CA GLU A 361 -29.88 18.84 10.21
C GLU A 361 -29.76 17.47 9.53
N ASP A 362 -28.53 16.97 9.37
CA ASP A 362 -28.19 15.61 9.81
C ASP A 362 -26.67 15.36 9.78
N LYS A 363 -26.19 14.63 10.80
CA LYS A 363 -24.80 14.20 11.10
C LYS A 363 -23.99 15.08 12.06
N LYS A 364 -24.58 15.38 13.21
CA LYS A 364 -23.87 15.19 14.50
C LYS A 364 -23.79 13.68 14.72
N ASP A 365 -22.57 13.12 14.78
CA ASP A 365 -22.24 11.89 15.54
C ASP A 365 -20.83 11.39 15.15
N VAL A 366 -19.76 12.09 15.56
CA VAL A 366 -18.41 11.48 15.66
C VAL A 366 -17.52 12.14 16.76
N TRP A 367 -18.04 13.05 17.60
CA TRP A 367 -17.17 13.87 18.47
C TRP A 367 -16.91 13.35 19.89
N ASP A 368 -17.41 12.17 20.25
CA ASP A 368 -17.30 11.66 21.63
C ASP A 368 -16.17 10.66 21.89
N ALA A 369 -15.32 10.34 20.91
CA ALA A 369 -14.30 9.29 21.07
C ALA A 369 -12.89 9.77 21.47
N LEU A 370 -12.68 11.01 21.93
CA LEU A 370 -11.33 11.56 22.18
C LEU A 370 -11.05 12.15 23.57
N HIS A 371 -11.89 11.85 24.56
CA HIS A 371 -11.49 11.90 25.99
C HIS A 371 -11.63 10.45 26.48
N VAL A 372 -10.58 9.77 26.95
CA VAL A 372 -10.07 9.82 28.32
C VAL A 372 -8.63 9.25 28.36
N GLU A 373 -7.79 9.97 29.11
CA GLU A 373 -6.47 9.65 29.75
C GLU A 373 -5.22 9.26 28.93
#